data_AF-A0A1V4Z4D1-F1
#
_entry.id   AF-A0A1V4Z4D1-F1
#
_cell.length_a   1.000
_cell.length_b   1.000
_cell.length_c   1.000
_cell.angle_alpha   90.00
_cell.angle_beta   90.00
_cell.angle_gamma   90.00
#
_symmetry.space_group_name_H-M   'P 1'
#
loop_
_entity.id
_entity.type
_entity.pdbx_description
1 polymer ?
#
loop_
_entity_poly.entity_id
_entity_poly.type
_entity_poly.pdbx_seq_one_letter_code
_entity_poly.pdbx_strand_id
1 'polypeptide(L)'
;MVFVDPEAGVRCSSIIALSYRCHLPLRARETCFGLMMEGERETVRGFMALLKDTFPAGLFLKRRPFSIGDTRVCARTFRTTGLRRATEHFRNNSRS
;
A
#
# COMPACT_ATOMS: atom_id res chain seq x y z
N MET A 1 -1.39 -0.93 1.59
CA MET A 1 0.05 -0.76 1.41
C MET A 1 0.61 -0.21 2.70
N VAL A 2 1.64 -0.85 3.21
CA VAL A 2 2.42 -0.46 4.37
C VAL A 2 3.74 0.08 3.84
N PHE A 3 4.03 1.35 4.06
CA PHE A 3 5.37 1.88 3.88
C PHE A 3 6.12 1.73 5.19
N VAL A 4 7.37 1.31 5.09
CA VAL A 4 8.23 1.08 6.24
C VAL A 4 9.35 2.11 6.21
N ASP A 5 9.45 2.89 7.28
CA ASP A 5 10.58 3.77 7.50
C ASP A 5 11.86 2.92 7.71
N PRO A 6 12.91 3.10 6.90
CA PRO A 6 14.14 2.34 7.05
C PRO A 6 14.81 2.55 8.43
N GLU A 7 14.59 3.70 9.08
CA GLU A 7 15.20 4.00 10.39
C GLU A 7 14.44 3.38 11.57
N ALA A 8 13.20 2.95 11.36
CA ALA A 8 12.37 2.39 12.42
C ALA A 8 12.73 0.94 12.79
N GLY A 9 13.64 0.29 12.06
CA GLY A 9 14.08 -1.08 12.32
C GLY A 9 13.02 -2.16 12.09
N VAL A 10 11.85 -1.80 11.55
CA VAL A 10 10.79 -2.76 11.21
C VAL A 10 11.14 -3.45 9.89
N ARG A 11 11.00 -4.78 9.85
CA ARG A 11 11.22 -5.57 8.63
C ARG A 11 9.90 -6.05 8.06
N CYS A 12 9.75 -6.04 6.74
CA CYS A 12 8.59 -6.59 6.05
C CYS A 12 8.35 -8.06 6.41
N SER A 13 9.43 -8.85 6.54
CA SER A 13 9.37 -10.24 6.98
C SER A 13 8.73 -10.40 8.37
N SER A 14 8.98 -9.48 9.30
CA SER A 14 8.35 -9.49 10.63
C SER A 14 6.84 -9.25 10.55
N ILE A 15 6.40 -8.33 9.67
CA ILE A 15 4.98 -8.06 9.43
C ILE A 15 4.29 -9.28 8.80
N ILE A 16 4.93 -9.90 7.81
CA ILE A 16 4.45 -11.12 7.17
C ILE A 16 4.33 -12.25 8.19
N ALA A 17 5.39 -12.49 8.98
CA ALA A 17 5.39 -13.50 10.03
C ALA A 17 4.28 -13.28 11.06
N LEU A 18 4.00 -12.02 11.43
CA LEU A 18 2.90 -11.69 12.33
C LEU A 18 1.54 -12.09 11.73
N SER A 19 1.31 -11.83 10.44
CA SER A 19 0.06 -12.25 9.78
C SER A 19 -0.13 -13.77 9.78
N TYR A 20 0.94 -14.53 9.55
CA TYR A 20 0.93 -15.99 9.61
C TYR A 20 0.67 -16.51 11.03
N ARG A 21 1.31 -15.91 12.05
CA ARG A 21 1.10 -16.27 13.46
C ARG A 21 -0.34 -16.05 13.92
N CYS A 22 -1.01 -15.06 13.37
CA CYS A 22 -2.41 -14.77 13.63
C CYS A 22 -3.37 -15.60 12.77
N HIS A 23 -2.87 -16.53 11.94
CA HIS A 23 -3.65 -17.36 11.02
C HIS A 23 -4.57 -16.54 10.09
N LEU A 24 -4.14 -15.34 9.70
CA LEU A 24 -4.96 -14.47 8.88
C LEU A 24 -4.82 -14.85 7.40
N PRO A 25 -5.93 -14.95 6.64
CA PRO A 25 -5.90 -15.26 5.21
C PRO A 25 -5.51 -14.03 4.37
N LEU A 26 -4.33 -13.47 4.62
CA LEU A 26 -3.80 -12.30 3.93
C LEU A 26 -2.78 -12.70 2.87
N ARG A 27 -2.90 -12.11 1.69
CA ARG A 27 -1.87 -12.15 0.66
C ARG A 27 -0.94 -10.96 0.87
N ALA A 28 0.36 -11.22 0.83
CA ALA A 28 1.38 -10.19 0.99
C ALA A 28 2.36 -10.20 -0.19
N ARG A 29 2.88 -9.02 -0.55
CA ARG A 29 3.94 -8.87 -1.55
C ARG A 29 4.88 -7.75 -1.11
N GLU A 30 6.15 -8.10 -0.94
CA GLU A 30 7.19 -7.12 -0.65
C GLU A 30 7.44 -6.20 -1.85
N THR A 31 7.83 -4.98 -1.53
CA THR A 31 8.23 -3.94 -2.46
C THR A 31 9.45 -3.23 -1.88
N CYS A 32 10.17 -2.45 -2.70
CA CYS A 32 11.35 -1.71 -2.25
C CYS A 32 11.07 -0.68 -1.13
N PHE A 33 9.81 -0.27 -0.93
CA PHE A 33 9.43 0.73 0.07
C PHE A 33 8.60 0.16 1.23
N GLY A 34 8.41 -1.15 1.28
CA GLY A 34 7.57 -1.80 2.30
C GLY A 34 6.78 -2.98 1.76
N LEU A 35 5.50 -3.08 2.15
CA LEU A 35 4.67 -4.26 1.94
C LEU A 35 3.30 -3.92 1.35
N MET A 36 2.88 -4.66 0.33
CA MET A 36 1.47 -4.69 -0.07
C MET A 36 0.77 -5.87 0.61
N MET A 37 -0.45 -5.63 1.08
CA MET A 37 -1.29 -6.65 1.71
C MET A 37 -2.70 -6.56 1.15
N GLU A 38 -3.33 -7.71 0.95
CA GLU A 38 -4.65 -7.87 0.36
C GLU A 38 -5.38 -9.02 1.04
N GLY A 39 -6.69 -8.88 1.23
CA GLY A 39 -7.54 -9.85 1.87
C GLY A 39 -8.95 -9.29 2.08
N GLU A 40 -9.76 -10.00 2.86
CA GLU A 40 -11.09 -9.53 3.25
C GLU A 40 -10.98 -8.23 4.06
N ARG A 41 -11.97 -7.35 3.93
CA ARG A 41 -11.93 -5.97 4.43
C ARG A 41 -11.72 -5.91 5.94
N GLU A 42 -12.52 -6.64 6.71
CA GLU A 42 -12.43 -6.63 8.17
C GLU A 42 -11.16 -7.32 8.66
N THR A 43 -10.70 -8.36 7.96
CA THR A 43 -9.40 -9.00 8.20
C THR A 43 -8.25 -8.01 8.04
N VAL A 44 -8.21 -7.27 6.92
CA VAL A 44 -7.18 -6.25 6.68
C VAL A 44 -7.29 -5.11 7.69
N ARG A 45 -8.51 -4.68 8.04
CA ARG A 45 -8.74 -3.61 9.01
C ARG A 45 -8.26 -3.99 10.40
N GLY A 46 -8.60 -5.20 10.87
CA GLY A 46 -8.14 -5.72 12.15
C GLY A 46 -6.62 -5.85 12.18
N PHE A 47 -6.02 -6.36 11.10
CA PHE A 47 -4.57 -6.47 11.01
C PHE A 47 -3.87 -5.11 11.00
N MET A 48 -4.44 -4.09 10.34
CA MET A 48 -3.91 -2.72 10.40
C MET A 48 -3.92 -2.14 11.82
N ALA A 49 -4.94 -2.45 12.63
CA ALA A 49 -4.96 -2.03 14.03
C ALA A 49 -3.85 -2.75 14.82
N LEU A 50 -3.76 -4.08 14.68
CA LEU A 50 -2.70 -4.87 15.30
C LEU A 50 -1.29 -4.37 14.94
N LEU A 51 -1.06 -3.97 13.68
CA LEU A 51 0.23 -3.44 13.25
C LEU A 51 0.57 -2.11 13.92
N LYS A 52 -0.41 -1.23 14.15
CA LYS A 52 -0.17 0.03 14.86
C LYS A 52 0.15 -0.21 16.34
N ASP A 53 -0.49 -1.21 16.96
CA ASP A 53 -0.22 -1.56 18.35
C ASP A 53 1.15 -2.24 18.49
N THR A 54 1.51 -3.11 17.54
CA THR A 54 2.77 -3.87 17.55
C THR A 54 3.97 -3.01 17.15
N PHE A 55 3.78 -2.08 16.21
CA PHE A 55 4.80 -1.18 15.68
C PHE A 55 4.29 0.26 15.82
N PRO A 56 4.48 0.89 17.00
CA PRO A 56 3.91 2.22 17.30
C PRO A 56 4.42 3.34 16.38
N ALA A 57 5.59 3.16 15.77
CA ALA A 57 6.22 4.13 14.88
C ALA A 57 6.79 3.45 13.63
N GLY A 58 7.07 4.25 12.60
CA GLY A 58 7.76 3.79 11.39
C GLY A 58 6.91 3.09 10.34
N LEU A 59 5.59 2.95 10.56
CA LEU A 59 4.66 2.40 9.58
C LEU A 59 3.70 3.45 9.05
N PHE A 60 3.64 3.62 7.72
CA PHE A 60 2.63 4.45 7.07
C PHE A 60 1.67 3.59 6.26
N LEU A 61 0.38 3.65 6.60
CA LEU A 61 -0.64 2.79 6.01
C LEU A 61 -1.45 3.56 4.97
N LYS A 62 -1.37 3.12 3.71
CA LYS A 62 -2.15 3.67 2.60
C LYS A 62 -3.05 2.62 1.98
N ARG A 63 -4.36 2.90 1.89
CA ARG A 63 -5.30 2.05 1.15
C ARG A 63 -5.04 2.19 -0.35
N ARG A 64 -5.10 1.07 -1.06
CA ARG A 64 -4.94 1.02 -2.51
C ARG A 64 -6.24 0.45 -3.10
N PRO A 65 -6.83 1.08 -4.12
CA PRO A 65 -8.09 0.63 -4.71
C PRO A 65 -7.91 -0.47 -5.77
N PHE A 66 -6.73 -1.10 -5.84
CA PHE A 66 -6.41 -2.09 -6.86
C PHE A 66 -5.64 -3.26 -6.23
N SER A 67 -5.85 -4.46 -6.76
CA SER A 67 -5.22 -5.70 -6.31
C SER A 67 -3.72 -5.71 -6.53
N ILE A 68 -2.98 -6.49 -5.73
CA ILE A 68 -1.52 -6.70 -5.84
C ILE A 68 -1.11 -7.14 -7.25
N GLY A 69 -1.99 -7.88 -7.94
CA GLY A 69 -1.77 -8.39 -9.30
C GLY A 69 -2.31 -7.51 -10.43
N ASP A 70 -2.94 -6.36 -10.15
CA ASP A 70 -3.55 -5.55 -11.22
C ASP A 70 -2.50 -4.76 -12.03
N THR A 71 -2.06 -5.37 -13.13
CA THR A 71 -1.08 -4.82 -14.07
C THR A 71 -1.64 -3.71 -14.95
N ARG A 72 -2.98 -3.59 -15.09
CA ARG A 72 -3.62 -2.54 -15.91
C ARG A 72 -3.37 -1.16 -15.32
N VAL A 73 -3.24 -1.07 -14.00
CA VAL A 73 -2.95 0.18 -13.31
C VAL A 73 -1.52 0.64 -13.56
N CYS A 74 -0.54 -0.27 -13.46
CA CYS A 74 0.85 0.06 -13.81
C CYS A 74 0.94 0.44 -15.29
N ALA A 75 0.34 -0.36 -16.19
CA ALA A 75 0.29 -0.04 -17.60
C ALA A 75 -0.36 1.32 -17.87
N ARG A 76 -1.48 1.69 -17.24
CA ARG A 76 -2.11 3.00 -17.41
C ARG A 76 -1.27 4.14 -16.83
N THR A 77 -0.68 3.96 -15.65
CA THR A 77 0.17 4.97 -15.00
C THR A 77 1.48 5.21 -15.76
N PHE A 78 2.07 4.18 -16.37
CA PHE A 78 3.32 4.30 -17.13
C PHE A 78 3.13 4.50 -18.65
N ARG A 79 1.97 4.14 -19.24
CA ARG A 79 1.68 4.37 -20.68
C ARG A 79 1.04 5.73 -20.97
N THR A 80 0.31 6.31 -20.02
CA THR A 80 -0.20 7.68 -20.15
C THR A 80 0.54 8.59 -19.20
N THR A 81 1.62 9.19 -19.74
CA THR A 81 2.30 10.39 -19.27
C THR A 81 1.53 11.13 -18.17
N GLY A 82 1.95 10.96 -16.91
CA GLY A 82 1.42 11.72 -15.78
C GLY A 82 1.42 13.24 -16.05
N LEU A 83 2.36 13.70 -16.89
CA LEU A 83 2.39 15.04 -17.45
C LEU A 83 1.08 15.40 -18.16
N ARG A 84 0.60 14.62 -19.12
CA ARG A 84 -0.59 14.95 -19.94
C ARG A 84 -1.85 15.09 -19.09
N ARG A 85 -2.04 14.21 -18.11
CA ARG A 85 -3.14 14.31 -17.14
C ARG A 85 -3.02 15.54 -16.24
N ALA A 86 -1.82 15.85 -15.76
CA ALA A 86 -1.58 17.06 -14.97
C ALA A 86 -1.85 18.33 -15.81
N THR A 87 -1.41 18.38 -17.07
CA THR A 87 -1.64 19.50 -17.98
C THR A 87 -3.12 19.68 -18.29
N GLU A 88 -3.86 18.60 -18.54
CA GLU A 88 -5.31 18.65 -18.79
C GLU A 88 -6.09 19.14 -17.56
N HIS A 89 -5.70 18.70 -16.36
CA HIS A 89 -6.34 19.14 -15.11
C HIS A 89 -6.12 20.64 -14.83
N PHE A 90 -4.89 21.12 -14.99
CA PHE A 90 -4.58 22.55 -14.87
C PHE A 90 -5.35 23.38 -15.90
N ARG A 91 -5.42 22.93 -17.16
CA ARG A 91 -6.10 23.65 -18.25
C ARG A 91 -7.61 23.77 -18.06
N ASN A 92 -8.24 22.81 -17.38
CA ASN A 92 -9.68 22.84 -17.10
C ASN A 92 -10.02 23.74 -15.90
N ASN A 93 -9.15 23.80 -14.88
CA ASN A 93 -9.36 24.64 -13.70
C ASN A 93 -8.93 26.11 -13.86
N SER A 94 -8.14 26.44 -14.89
CA SER A 94 -7.73 27.82 -15.19
C SER A 94 -8.68 28.56 -16.15
N ARG A 95 -9.83 27.96 -16.46
CA ARG A 95 -10.92 28.53 -17.28
C ARG A 95 -12.18 28.83 -16.46
N SER A 96 -12.10 28.74 -15.13
CA SER A 96 -13.18 29.02 -14.17
C SER A 96 -12.99 30.40 -13.55
#